data_AF-A0A8C3R1K8-F1
#
_entry.id   AF-A0A8C3R1K8-F1
#
_cell.length_a   1.000
_cell.length_b   1.000
_cell.length_c   1.000
_cell.angle_alpha   90.00
_cell.angle_beta   90.00
_cell.angle_gamma   90.00
#
_symmetry.space_group_name_H-M   'P 1'
#
loop_
_entity.id
_entity.type
_entity.pdbx_description
1 polymer ?
#
loop_
_entity_poly.entity_id
_entity_poly.type
_entity_poly.pdbx_seq_one_letter_code
_entity_poly.pdbx_strand_id
1 'polypeptide(L)' 'MGDSKVKVAVRVRPMNRRELDLHTKCVVDVDANKVILHPVNTNLSKGDARKQAITHGKMPTLS' A
#
# COMPACT_ATOMS: atom_id res chain seq x y z
N MET A 1 -14.29 -10.18 29.09
CA MET A 1 -14.59 -9.29 27.94
C MET A 1 -13.27 -8.69 27.51
N GLY A 2 -12.66 -8.93 26.36
CA GLY A 2 -13.06 -9.61 25.14
C GLY A 2 -11.93 -9.39 24.11
N ASP A 3 -10.98 -10.33 24.02
CA ASP A 3 -9.82 -10.24 23.11
C ASP A 3 -10.08 -10.87 21.74
N SER A 4 -11.34 -10.97 21.32
CA SER A 4 -11.70 -11.48 20.01
C SER A 4 -11.27 -10.48 18.93
N LYS A 5 -10.11 -10.73 18.33
CA LYS A 5 -9.61 -9.95 17.18
C LYS A 5 -10.50 -10.18 15.97
N VAL A 6 -10.92 -9.09 15.33
CA VAL A 6 -11.68 -9.13 14.09
C VAL A 6 -10.77 -9.65 12.97
N LYS A 7 -11.26 -10.63 12.21
CA LYS A 7 -10.57 -11.14 11.02
C LYS A 7 -10.78 -10.15 9.88
N VAL A 8 -9.70 -9.65 9.30
CA VAL A 8 -9.72 -8.75 8.15
C VAL A 8 -9.10 -9.45 6.95
N ALA A 9 -9.67 -9.24 5.77
CA ALA A 9 -9.12 -9.69 4.50
C ALA A 9 -9.05 -8.50 3.53
N VAL A 10 -8.03 -8.48 2.69
CA VAL A 10 -7.84 -7.45 1.67
C VAL A 10 -7.99 -8.12 0.30
N ARG A 11 -8.77 -7.51 -0.59
CA ARG A 11 -8.96 -7.97 -1.97
C ARG A 11 -8.45 -6.90 -2.92
N VAL A 12 -7.40 -7.23 -3.67
CA VAL A 12 -6.91 -6.38 -4.75
C VAL A 12 -7.63 -6.78 -6.04
N ARG A 13 -8.22 -5.82 -6.74
CA ARG A 13 -8.81 -6.05 -8.06
C ARG A 13 -7.71 -6.08 -9.13
N PRO A 14 -7.84 -6.90 -10.19
CA PRO A 14 -6.98 -6.79 -11.36
C PRO A 14 -7.07 -5.39 -12.00
N MET A 15 -6.05 -5.02 -12.77
CA MET A 15 -6.07 -3.77 -13.50
C MET A 15 -7.18 -3.75 -14.54
N ASN A 16 -7.92 -2.65 -14.60
CA ASN A 16 -9.00 -2.48 -15.58
C ASN A 16 -8.42 -2.20 -16.96
N ARG A 17 -9.20 -2.42 -18.02
CA ARG A 17 -8.75 -2.22 -19.41
C ARG A 17 -8.17 -0.82 -19.65
N ARG A 18 -8.85 0.21 -19.12
CA ARG A 18 -8.37 1.61 -19.17
C ARG A 18 -7.00 1.81 -18.52
N GLU A 19 -6.71 1.12 -17.42
CA GLU A 19 -5.44 1.25 -16.70
C GLU A 19 -4.30 0.63 -17.52
N LEU A 20 -4.58 -0.48 -18.22
CA LEU A 20 -3.64 -1.11 -19.15
C LEU A 20 -3.39 -0.23 -20.39
N ASP A 21 -4.46 0.25 -21.03
CA ASP A 21 -4.37 1.05 -22.26
C ASP A 21 -3.65 2.39 -22.01
N LEU A 22 -3.84 3.00 -20.83
CA LEU A 22 -3.18 4.25 -20.42
C LEU A 22 -1.83 4.02 -19.73
N HIS A 23 -1.29 2.79 -19.72
CA HIS A 23 0.01 2.47 -19.10
C HIS A 23 0.12 2.92 -17.64
N THR A 24 -0.99 2.83 -16.90
CA THR A 24 -1.03 3.21 -15.49
C THR A 24 -0.20 2.21 -14.70
N LYS A 25 0.75 2.70 -13.90
CA LYS A 25 1.61 1.85 -13.08
C LYS A 25 0.80 1.16 -11.98
N CYS A 26 0.85 -0.17 -11.91
CA CYS A 26 0.38 -0.90 -10.73
C CYS A 26 1.32 -0.63 -9.55
N VAL A 27 0.76 -0.12 -8.45
CA VAL A 27 1.53 0.28 -7.26
C VAL A 27 1.18 -0.56 -6.05
N VAL A 28 0.28 -1.53 -6.21
CA VAL A 28 -0.15 -2.44 -5.15
C VAL A 28 0.34 -3.83 -5.50
N ASP A 29 1.09 -4.45 -4.59
CA ASP A 29 1.55 -5.82 -4.68
C ASP A 29 1.07 -6.61 -3.46
N VAL A 30 0.88 -7.92 -3.61
CA VAL A 30 0.39 -8.82 -2.56
C VAL A 30 1.39 -9.95 -2.37
N ASP A 31 2.06 -9.94 -1.22
CA ASP A 31 3.02 -10.97 -0.82
C ASP A 31 2.46 -11.77 0.37
N ALA A 32 2.04 -13.02 0.12
CA ALA A 32 1.38 -13.90 1.07
C ALA A 32 0.19 -13.23 1.80
N ASN A 33 0.41 -12.74 3.02
CA ASN A 33 -0.59 -12.07 3.87
C ASN A 33 -0.34 -10.56 4.01
N LYS A 34 0.59 -10.00 3.24
CA LYS A 34 0.96 -8.59 3.26
C LYS A 34 0.55 -7.93 1.95
N VAL A 35 0.12 -6.68 2.05
CA VAL A 35 -0.12 -5.81 0.90
C VAL A 35 0.94 -4.73 0.91
N ILE A 36 1.72 -4.64 -0.16
CA ILE A 36 2.80 -3.69 -0.35
C ILE A 36 2.28 -2.57 -1.25
N LEU A 37 2.29 -1.34 -0.73
CA LEU A 37 1.98 -0.15 -1.51
C LEU A 37 3.27 0.57 -1.89
N HIS A 38 3.59 0.57 -3.17
CA HIS A 38 4.73 1.29 -3.72
C HIS A 38 4.42 2.79 -3.88
N PRO A 39 5.37 3.68 -3.56
CA PRO A 39 5.18 5.11 -3.74
C PRO A 39 5.08 5.47 -5.24
N VAL A 40 4.15 6.37 -5.55
CA VAL A 40 3.84 6.80 -6.93
C VAL A 40 4.73 7.95 -7.44
N ASN A 41 5.66 8.45 -6.60
CA ASN A 41 6.33 9.73 -6.81
C ASN A 41 7.81 9.60 -7.20
N THR A 42 8.10 9.36 -8.48
CA THR A 42 9.44 9.66 -9.02
C THR A 42 9.64 11.14 -9.38
N ASN A 43 8.60 11.97 -9.44
CA ASN A 43 8.73 13.38 -9.90
C ASN A 43 7.77 14.40 -9.22
N LEU A 44 7.52 14.31 -7.91
CA LEU A 44 6.97 15.47 -7.19
C LEU A 44 7.73 15.69 -5.87
N SER A 45 8.54 16.73 -5.94
CA SER A 45 9.18 17.57 -4.92
C SER A 45 9.47 16.97 -3.53
N LYS A 46 10.75 17.13 -3.14
CA LYS A 46 11.28 17.11 -1.77
C LYS A 46 10.26 17.65 -0.75
N GLY A 47 9.81 16.85 0.21
CA GLY A 47 9.11 17.44 1.37
C GLY A 47 8.33 16.52 2.29
N ASP A 48 7.63 15.50 1.79
CA ASP A 48 6.74 14.73 2.65
C ASP A 48 7.41 13.48 3.24
N ALA A 49 7.58 13.49 4.57
CA ALA A 49 7.99 12.36 5.41
C ALA A 49 7.04 11.13 5.33
N ARG A 50 6.13 11.09 4.36
CA ARG A 50 5.16 10.03 4.07
C ARG A 50 5.72 8.94 3.14
N LYS A 51 7.05 8.90 2.94
CA LYS A 51 7.76 7.90 2.12
C LYS A 51 8.06 6.58 2.86
N GLN A 52 7.40 6.28 3.97
CA GLN A 52 7.47 4.92 4.53
C GLN A 52 6.38 4.08 3.89
N ALA A 53 6.77 3.04 3.17
CA ALA A 53 5.86 1.97 2.80
C ALA A 53 5.19 1.49 4.10
N ILE A 54 3.87 1.60 4.18
CA ILE A 54 3.10 1.19 5.35
C ILE A 54 3.04 -0.34 5.31
N THR A 55 4.14 -1.00 5.63
CA THR A 55 4.11 -2.41 6.00
C THR A 55 3.31 -2.49 7.29
N HIS A 56 2.14 -3.14 7.26
CA HIS A 56 1.40 -3.52 8.45
C HIS A 56 2.36 -4.18 9.45
N GLY A 57 2.81 -3.42 10.46
CA GLY A 57 3.81 -3.86 11.43
C GLY A 57 4.82 -2.82 11.93
N LYS A 58 4.95 -1.63 11.33
CA LYS A 58 5.87 -0.60 11.87
C LYS A 58 5.17 0.76 11.99
N MET A 59 4.77 1.10 13.21
CA MET A 59 4.44 2.47 13.57
C MET A 59 5.75 3.27 13.66
N PRO A 60 5.86 4.45 13.03
CA PRO A 60 7.02 5.30 13.23
C PRO A 60 6.96 5.89 14.64
N THR A 61 7.88 5.46 15.51
CA THR A 61 8.15 6.16 16.78
C THR A 61 8.84 7.47 16.44
N LEU A 62 8.16 8.61 16.69
CA LEU A 62 8.82 9.91 16.73
C LEU A 62 9.73 9.94 17.98
N SER A 63 11.03 10.18 17.77
CA SER A 63 11.98 10.59 18.81
C SER A 63 12.06 12.11 18.86
#